data_AF-A0A1Z4JS06-F1
#
_entry.id   AF-A0A1Z4JS06-F1
#
_cell.length_a   1.000
_cell.length_b   1.000
_cell.length_c   1.000
_cell.angle_alpha   90.00
_cell.angle_beta   90.00
_cell.angle_gamma   90.00
#
_symmetry.space_group_name_H-M   'P 1'
#
loop_
_entity.id
_entity.type
_entity.pdbx_description
1 polymer ?
#
loop_
_entity_poly.entity_id
_entity_poly.type
_entity_poly.pdbx_seq_one_letter_code
_entity_poly.pdbx_strand_id
1 'polypeptide(L)'
;MQQLANAPDRQTYLALQQEIAQQLNMTVRNVQLLIKAWQTEGVDGIVRQGRSDRGEQRLDEDWSDYILQTYRAGNRGGRRRSRAQVAVRVAARAIEIGDSHPPSRASVYRVLQSELERQEERSRCRSIGWSSETYNSENP
;
A
#
# COMPACT_ATOMS: atom_id res chain seq x y z
N MET A 1 -29.44 -3.45 -2.55
CA MET A 1 -29.08 -4.69 -1.80
C MET A 1 -30.31 -5.45 -1.33
N GLN A 2 -31.20 -4.86 -0.51
CA GLN A 2 -32.45 -5.51 -0.07
C GLN A 2 -33.37 -5.93 -1.23
N GLN A 3 -33.47 -5.10 -2.27
CA GLN A 3 -34.26 -5.42 -3.47
C GLN A 3 -33.74 -6.67 -4.21
N LEU A 4 -32.43 -6.96 -4.13
CA LEU A 4 -31.81 -8.10 -4.80
C LEU A 4 -31.99 -9.42 -4.04
N ALA A 5 -32.08 -9.34 -2.71
CA ALA A 5 -32.41 -10.48 -1.87
C ALA A 5 -33.88 -10.92 -2.02
N ASN A 6 -34.76 -10.01 -2.46
CA ASN A 6 -36.21 -10.24 -2.61
C ASN A 6 -36.65 -10.48 -4.07
N ALA A 7 -35.70 -10.76 -4.99
CA ALA A 7 -36.05 -10.99 -6.39
C ALA A 7 -36.87 -12.28 -6.54
N PRO A 8 -38.05 -12.23 -7.20
CA PRO A 8 -38.97 -13.36 -7.29
C PRO A 8 -38.50 -14.46 -8.27
N ASP A 9 -37.65 -14.09 -9.23
CA ASP A 9 -37.17 -14.98 -10.30
C ASP A 9 -35.70 -14.70 -10.66
N ARG A 10 -35.07 -15.72 -11.27
CA ARG A 10 -33.64 -15.68 -11.61
C ARG A 10 -33.30 -14.62 -12.67
N GLN A 11 -34.20 -14.31 -13.59
CA GLN A 11 -33.93 -13.30 -14.63
C GLN A 11 -33.94 -11.90 -14.03
N THR A 12 -34.94 -11.57 -13.22
CA THR A 12 -35.02 -10.31 -12.47
C THR A 12 -33.82 -10.15 -11.54
N TYR A 13 -33.39 -11.21 -10.87
CA TYR A 13 -32.19 -11.21 -10.04
C TYR A 13 -30.94 -10.79 -10.84
N LEU A 14 -30.71 -11.39 -12.01
CA LEU A 14 -29.53 -11.09 -12.84
C LEU A 14 -29.57 -9.68 -13.43
N ALA A 15 -30.73 -9.21 -13.86
CA ALA A 15 -30.92 -7.86 -14.39
C ALA A 15 -30.63 -6.80 -13.30
N LEU A 16 -31.22 -6.96 -12.12
CA LEU A 16 -30.99 -6.06 -10.99
C LEU A 16 -29.53 -6.10 -10.52
N GLN A 17 -28.87 -7.25 -10.66
CA GLN A 17 -27.46 -7.39 -10.31
C GLN A 17 -26.54 -6.61 -11.24
N GLN A 18 -26.85 -6.59 -12.54
CA GLN A 18 -26.12 -5.77 -13.51
C GLN A 18 -26.38 -4.29 -13.28
N GLU A 19 -27.61 -3.90 -13.01
CA GLU A 19 -27.98 -2.51 -12.71
C GLU A 19 -27.23 -1.98 -11.48
N ILE A 20 -27.22 -2.75 -10.38
CA ILE A 20 -26.49 -2.37 -9.17
C ILE A 20 -24.97 -2.31 -9.43
N ALA A 21 -24.43 -3.23 -10.25
CA ALA A 21 -23.02 -3.19 -10.62
C ALA A 21 -22.65 -1.90 -11.38
N GLN A 22 -23.52 -1.45 -12.29
CA GLN A 22 -23.36 -0.19 -13.00
C GLN A 22 -23.48 1.02 -12.07
N GLN A 23 -24.50 1.05 -11.21
CA GLN A 23 -24.73 2.13 -10.25
C GLN A 23 -23.57 2.30 -9.27
N LEU A 24 -22.99 1.19 -8.80
CA LEU A 24 -21.86 1.19 -7.87
C LEU A 24 -20.49 1.30 -8.56
N ASN A 25 -20.47 1.33 -9.90
CA ASN A 25 -19.25 1.28 -10.72
C ASN A 25 -18.32 0.12 -10.31
N MET A 26 -18.90 -1.06 -10.09
CA MET A 26 -18.21 -2.27 -9.66
C MET A 26 -18.47 -3.42 -10.63
N THR A 27 -17.63 -4.45 -10.56
CA THR A 27 -17.92 -5.68 -11.31
C THR A 27 -19.09 -6.43 -10.67
N VAL A 28 -19.84 -7.16 -11.51
CA VAL A 28 -20.93 -8.05 -11.10
C VAL A 28 -20.49 -9.04 -10.00
N ARG A 29 -19.23 -9.52 -10.08
CA ARG A 29 -18.63 -10.40 -9.06
C ARG A 29 -18.45 -9.71 -7.70
N ASN A 30 -18.02 -8.46 -7.67
CA ASN A 30 -17.88 -7.71 -6.41
C ASN A 30 -19.25 -7.51 -5.75
N VAL A 31 -20.29 -7.23 -6.53
CA VAL A 31 -21.67 -7.15 -6.03
C VAL A 31 -22.11 -8.49 -5.40
N GLN A 32 -21.78 -9.64 -6.00
CA GLN A 32 -22.09 -10.96 -5.40
C GLN A 32 -21.38 -11.17 -4.07
N LEU A 33 -20.09 -10.83 -4.01
CA LEU A 33 -19.32 -10.95 -2.78
C LEU A 33 -19.88 -10.05 -1.68
N LEU A 34 -20.33 -8.85 -2.04
CA LEU A 34 -20.93 -7.88 -1.11
C LEU A 34 -22.29 -8.37 -0.60
N ILE A 35 -23.12 -8.98 -1.45
CA ILE A 35 -24.38 -9.62 -1.04
C ILE A 35 -24.12 -10.81 -0.12
N LYS A 36 -23.15 -11.66 -0.45
CA LYS A 36 -22.80 -12.82 0.37
C LYS A 36 -22.27 -12.40 1.75
N ALA A 37 -21.42 -11.37 1.80
CA ALA A 37 -20.92 -10.81 3.05
C ALA A 37 -22.07 -10.24 3.89
N TRP A 38 -23.00 -9.52 3.25
CA TRP A 38 -24.19 -8.98 3.92
C TRP A 38 -25.13 -10.06 4.47
N GLN A 39 -25.34 -11.16 3.74
CA GLN A 39 -26.16 -12.28 4.19
C GLN A 39 -25.55 -13.01 5.39
N THR A 40 -24.21 -13.07 5.47
CA THR A 40 -23.50 -13.84 6.50
C THR A 40 -23.26 -13.01 7.76
N GLU A 41 -22.88 -11.75 7.61
CA GLU A 41 -22.36 -10.89 8.69
C GLU A 41 -23.19 -9.60 8.85
N GLY A 42 -24.29 -9.46 8.12
CA GLY A 42 -25.11 -8.25 8.15
C GLY A 42 -24.35 -7.02 7.62
N VAL A 43 -24.64 -5.85 8.20
CA VAL A 43 -24.01 -4.59 7.79
C VAL A 43 -22.49 -4.62 8.03
N ASP A 44 -22.02 -5.33 9.06
CA ASP A 44 -20.60 -5.43 9.39
C ASP A 44 -19.79 -6.11 8.27
N GLY A 45 -20.37 -7.09 7.57
CA GLY A 45 -19.71 -7.75 6.43
C GLY A 45 -19.48 -6.83 5.22
N ILE A 46 -20.29 -5.79 5.08
CA ILE A 46 -20.10 -4.76 4.04
C ILE A 46 -18.97 -3.80 4.46
N VAL A 47 -18.98 -3.35 5.72
CA VAL A 47 -17.97 -2.43 6.28
C VAL A 47 -16.59 -3.09 6.31
N ARG A 48 -16.52 -4.40 6.61
CA ARG A 48 -15.29 -5.21 6.66
C ARG A 48 -14.70 -5.57 5.30
N GLN A 49 -15.29 -5.18 4.16
CA GLN A 49 -14.64 -5.35 2.85
C GLN A 49 -13.36 -4.50 2.71
N GLY A 50 -13.13 -3.55 3.61
CA GLY A 50 -11.79 -3.06 3.87
C GLY A 50 -10.94 -4.18 4.46
N ARG A 51 -9.96 -4.69 3.69
CA ARG A 51 -8.87 -5.56 4.19
C ARG A 51 -8.53 -5.24 5.66
N SER A 52 -8.78 -6.17 6.58
CA SER A 52 -8.53 -5.97 8.01
C SER A 52 -7.06 -5.72 8.33
N ASP A 53 -6.16 -6.24 7.49
CA ASP A 53 -4.71 -6.04 7.56
C ASP A 53 -4.23 -4.73 6.92
N ARG A 54 -5.15 -3.84 6.51
CA ARG A 54 -4.82 -2.57 5.88
C ARG A 54 -4.36 -1.58 6.98
N GLY A 55 -3.06 -1.58 7.24
CA GLY A 55 -2.42 -0.71 8.23
C GLY A 55 -1.80 -1.46 9.41
N GLU A 56 -2.03 -2.78 9.51
CA GLU A 56 -1.36 -3.63 10.48
C GLU A 56 0.13 -3.78 10.10
N GLN A 57 1.02 -3.61 11.07
CA GLN A 57 2.46 -3.79 10.85
C GLN A 57 2.71 -5.24 10.44
N ARG A 58 2.83 -5.50 9.13
CA ARG A 58 3.12 -6.83 8.55
C ARG A 58 4.53 -7.33 8.87
N LEU A 59 5.28 -6.60 9.67
CA LEU A 59 6.65 -6.89 10.01
C LEU A 59 6.87 -6.52 11.47
N ASP A 60 7.59 -7.36 12.19
CA ASP A 60 8.05 -7.10 13.54
C ASP A 60 8.70 -5.70 13.64
N GLU A 61 8.40 -4.99 14.71
CA GLU A 61 8.90 -3.64 14.97
C GLU A 61 10.44 -3.66 15.05
N ASP A 62 11.01 -4.71 15.66
CA ASP A 62 12.46 -4.91 15.79
C ASP A 62 13.14 -4.99 14.41
N TRP A 63 12.53 -5.72 13.49
CA TRP A 63 13.03 -5.85 12.13
C TRP A 63 12.91 -4.54 11.36
N SER A 64 11.78 -3.85 11.51
CA SER A 64 11.53 -2.56 10.87
C SER A 64 12.57 -1.52 11.30
N ASP A 65 12.84 -1.43 12.59
CA ASP A 65 13.83 -0.53 13.18
C ASP A 65 15.26 -0.88 12.76
N TYR A 66 15.61 -2.17 12.79
CA TYR A 66 16.93 -2.62 12.34
C TYR A 66 17.18 -2.28 10.87
N ILE A 67 16.18 -2.47 9.99
CA ILE A 67 16.26 -2.11 8.56
C ILE A 67 16.52 -0.61 8.39
N LEU A 68 15.72 0.24 9.06
CA LEU A 68 15.82 1.70 8.95
C LEU A 68 17.14 2.21 9.52
N GLN A 69 17.56 1.72 10.69
CA GLN A 69 18.83 2.11 11.31
C GLN A 69 20.02 1.71 10.44
N THR A 70 20.01 0.47 9.92
CA THR A 70 21.06 -0.04 9.04
C THR A 70 21.17 0.78 7.75
N TYR A 71 20.05 1.19 7.18
CA TYR A 71 20.03 2.04 5.99
C TYR A 71 20.52 3.46 6.29
N ARG A 72 19.97 4.13 7.32
CA ARG A 72 20.35 5.50 7.70
C ARG A 72 21.83 5.61 8.10
N ALA A 73 22.33 4.66 8.91
CA ALA A 73 23.74 4.61 9.27
C ALA A 73 24.65 4.37 8.07
N GLY A 74 24.20 3.54 7.11
CA GLY A 74 24.92 3.28 5.87
C GLY A 74 24.95 4.44 4.88
N ASN A 75 24.03 5.39 5.00
CA ASN A 75 23.90 6.55 4.11
C ASN A 75 24.27 7.89 4.78
N ARG A 76 24.89 7.86 5.96
CA ARG A 76 25.36 9.06 6.67
C ARG A 76 26.70 9.54 6.10
N GLY A 77 26.88 10.87 6.03
CA GLY A 77 28.18 11.49 5.75
C GLY A 77 28.72 11.20 4.34
N GLY A 78 27.85 11.23 3.32
CA GLY A 78 28.24 11.02 1.92
C GLY A 78 28.43 9.56 1.52
N ARG A 79 28.37 8.61 2.46
CA ARG A 79 28.34 7.18 2.15
C ARG A 79 27.01 6.81 1.51
N ARG A 80 27.03 5.79 0.65
CA ARG A 80 25.81 5.23 0.05
C ARG A 80 25.76 3.74 0.30
N ARG A 81 24.65 3.29 0.89
CA ARG A 81 24.34 1.86 1.06
C ARG A 81 23.11 1.53 0.25
N SER A 82 23.22 0.55 -0.62
CA SER A 82 22.11 0.12 -1.46
C SER A 82 21.09 -0.69 -0.65
N ARG A 83 19.83 -0.68 -1.11
CA ARG A 83 18.75 -1.50 -0.53
C ARG A 83 19.12 -3.00 -0.51
N ALA A 84 19.82 -3.46 -1.54
CA ALA A 84 20.29 -4.84 -1.63
C ALA A 84 21.30 -5.16 -0.52
N GLN A 85 22.23 -4.26 -0.22
CA GLN A 85 23.19 -4.43 0.87
C GLN A 85 22.51 -4.45 2.24
N VAL A 86 21.42 -3.68 2.42
CA VAL A 86 20.61 -3.76 3.64
C VAL A 86 19.95 -5.13 3.76
N ALA A 87 19.34 -5.65 2.69
CA ALA A 87 18.72 -6.97 2.71
C ALA A 87 19.71 -8.10 3.05
N VAL A 88 20.95 -8.03 2.55
CA VAL A 88 22.01 -8.98 2.92
C VAL A 88 22.34 -8.90 4.42
N ARG A 89 22.43 -7.69 4.98
CA ARG A 89 22.69 -7.50 6.42
C ARG A 89 21.55 -7.98 7.31
N VAL A 90 20.32 -7.86 6.83
CA VAL A 90 19.13 -8.37 7.51
C VAL A 90 19.15 -9.89 7.56
N ALA A 91 19.45 -10.55 6.43
CA ALA A 91 19.63 -12.00 6.38
C ALA A 91 20.80 -12.47 7.28
N ALA A 92 21.94 -11.76 7.28
CA ALA A 92 23.05 -12.07 8.17
C ALA A 92 22.66 -11.93 9.64
N ARG A 93 21.95 -10.86 10.00
CA ARG A 93 21.45 -10.64 11.37
C ARG A 93 20.51 -11.74 11.82
N ALA A 94 19.66 -12.24 10.93
CA ALA A 94 18.73 -13.32 11.24
C ALA A 94 19.47 -14.62 11.61
N ILE A 95 20.55 -14.91 10.88
CA ILE A 95 21.43 -16.05 11.18
C ILE A 95 22.12 -15.85 12.54
N GLU A 96 22.60 -14.64 12.85
CA GLU A 96 23.25 -14.33 14.13
C GLU A 96 22.33 -14.55 15.34
N ILE A 97 21.06 -14.15 15.23
CA ILE A 97 20.09 -14.23 16.32
C ILE A 97 19.28 -15.53 16.30
N GLY A 98 19.48 -16.39 15.31
CA GLY A 98 18.74 -17.64 15.14
C GLY A 98 17.26 -17.47 14.80
N ASP A 99 16.87 -16.35 14.19
CA ASP A 99 15.49 -16.11 13.80
C ASP A 99 15.14 -16.96 12.55
N SER A 100 14.07 -17.73 12.67
CA SER A 100 13.54 -18.61 11.63
C SER A 100 12.63 -17.88 10.63
N HIS A 101 12.14 -16.69 10.97
CA HIS A 101 11.17 -15.94 10.17
C HIS A 101 11.62 -14.50 9.88
N PRO A 102 12.83 -14.28 9.32
CA PRO A 102 13.26 -12.93 9.00
C PRO A 102 12.44 -12.32 7.85
N PRO A 103 12.40 -10.98 7.76
CA PRO A 103 11.79 -10.30 6.63
C PRO A 103 12.38 -10.75 5.30
N SER A 104 11.48 -11.03 4.36
CA SER A 104 11.88 -11.25 2.97
C SER A 104 12.51 -9.99 2.38
N ARG A 105 13.31 -10.17 1.32
CA ARG A 105 13.89 -9.05 0.56
C ARG A 105 12.84 -8.04 0.08
N ALA A 106 11.63 -8.50 -0.25
CA ALA A 106 10.53 -7.62 -0.65
C ALA A 106 10.01 -6.79 0.53
N SER A 107 9.90 -7.38 1.72
CA SER A 107 9.52 -6.66 2.96
C SER A 107 10.54 -5.58 3.30
N VAL A 108 11.85 -5.90 3.24
CA VAL A 108 12.93 -4.91 3.40
C VAL A 108 12.75 -3.74 2.44
N TYR A 109 12.45 -4.02 1.17
CA TYR A 109 12.32 -2.99 0.15
C TYR A 109 11.11 -2.10 0.38
N ARG A 110 9.99 -2.65 0.84
CA ARG A 110 8.79 -1.88 1.18
C ARG A 110 9.04 -0.92 2.34
N VAL A 111 9.71 -1.38 3.40
CA VAL A 111 10.10 -0.52 4.54
C VAL A 111 10.99 0.63 4.07
N LEU A 112 11.98 0.34 3.23
CA LEU A 112 12.89 1.36 2.70
C LEU A 112 12.22 2.31 1.70
N GLN A 113 11.21 1.84 0.96
CA GLN A 113 10.49 2.67 0.00
C GLN A 113 9.76 3.82 0.70
N SER A 114 9.09 3.56 1.83
CA SER A 114 8.43 4.62 2.61
C SER A 114 9.41 5.69 3.13
N GLU A 115 10.64 5.30 3.46
CA GLU A 115 11.70 6.25 3.85
C GLU A 115 12.20 7.06 2.65
N LEU A 116 12.39 6.41 1.49
CA LEU A 116 12.84 7.06 0.25
C LEU A 116 11.81 8.08 -0.26
N GLU A 117 10.53 7.72 -0.27
CA GLU A 117 9.43 8.62 -0.66
C GLU A 117 9.43 9.88 0.23
N ARG A 118 9.55 9.74 1.56
CA ARG A 118 9.69 10.88 2.48
C ARG A 118 10.94 11.73 2.22
N GLN A 119 12.05 11.12 1.82
CA GLN A 119 13.28 11.85 1.47
C GLN A 119 13.11 12.62 0.16
N GLU A 120 12.45 12.03 -0.83
CA GLU A 120 12.16 12.67 -2.11
C GLU A 120 11.20 13.85 -1.93
N GLU A 121 10.11 13.67 -1.18
CA GLU A 121 9.18 14.74 -0.81
C GLU A 121 9.91 15.91 -0.13
N ARG A 122 10.76 15.62 0.87
CA ARG A 122 11.57 16.63 1.54
C ARG A 122 12.52 17.35 0.58
N SER A 123 13.09 16.64 -0.39
CA SER A 123 13.99 17.22 -1.39
C SER A 123 13.21 18.09 -2.37
N ARG A 124 12.02 17.66 -2.80
CA ARG A 124 11.09 18.41 -3.64
C ARG A 124 10.61 19.70 -2.97
N CYS A 125 10.28 19.65 -1.69
CA CYS A 125 9.94 20.85 -0.92
C CYS A 125 11.11 21.84 -0.83
N ARG A 126 12.36 21.36 -0.81
CA ARG A 126 13.56 22.21 -0.78
C ARG A 126 13.90 22.82 -2.14
N SER A 127 13.47 22.21 -3.26
CA SER A 127 13.80 22.64 -4.62
C SER A 127 12.82 23.63 -5.25
N ILE A 128 11.76 24.04 -4.55
CA ILE A 128 10.73 24.98 -5.07
C ILE A 128 11.27 26.40 -5.33
N GLY A 129 12.47 26.74 -4.84
CA GLY A 129 13.02 28.10 -4.90
C GLY A 129 13.98 28.45 -6.05
N TRP A 130 14.18 27.61 -7.08
CA TRP A 130 15.15 27.87 -8.16
C TRP A 130 14.58 27.69 -9.57
N SER A 131 13.44 28.32 -9.85
CA SER A 131 12.93 28.47 -11.23
C SER A 131 12.21 29.82 -11.35
N SER A 132 12.97 30.90 -11.24
CA SER A 132 12.51 32.24 -11.63
C SER A 132 13.14 32.61 -12.97
N GLU A 133 12.26 32.84 -13.95
CA GLU A 133 12.42 33.66 -15.16
C GLU A 133 13.75 33.66 -15.92
N THR A 134 13.79 32.94 -17.04
CA THR A 134 14.33 33.53 -18.27
C THR A 134 13.26 34.46 -18.84
N TYR A 135 13.42 35.76 -18.55
CA TYR A 135 12.60 36.84 -19.09
C TYR A 135 12.61 36.78 -20.63
N ASN A 136 11.43 36.63 -21.20
CA ASN A 136 11.20 36.66 -22.64
C ASN A 136 11.38 38.11 -23.10
N SER A 137 12.56 38.49 -23.58
CA SER A 137 12.76 39.80 -24.22
C SER A 137 12.28 39.71 -25.66
N GLU A 138 11.06 40.19 -25.88
CA GLU A 138 10.48 40.43 -27.19
C GLU A 138 11.30 41.43 -28.02
N ASN A 139 11.33 41.12 -29.31
CA ASN A 139 11.65 41.92 -30.50
C ASN A 139 11.48 43.45 -30.38
N PRO A 140 12.25 44.18 -31.20
CA PRO A 140 11.63 45.06 -32.20
C PRO A 140 11.82 44.55 -33.64
#